data_AF-A0A0S8K3A8-F1
#
_entry.id   AF-A0A0S8K3A8-F1
#
_cell.length_a   1.000
_cell.length_b   1.000
_cell.length_c   1.000
_cell.angle_alpha   90.00
_cell.angle_beta   90.00
_cell.angle_gamma   90.00
#
_symmetry.space_group_name_H-M   'P 1'
#
loop_
_entity.id
_entity.type
_entity.pdbx_description
1 polymer ?
#
loop_
_entity_poly.entity_id
_entity_poly.type
_entity_poly.pdbx_seq_one_letter_code
_entity_poly.pdbx_strand_id
1 'polypeptide(L)'
;MRFSKLFILIFFGNSFQYASGVDLIHDTSTLDQVRIEINQVYNYQFDSANNTLVYLQNTYPNHPVTPFFEGLIYYWKYYPLISGKPGAGEFEQVMEETWQRSRILKEYGNQTEGVFFELMSRAFIVMYHADNGRSSKAISHLGKIYRDILASFDLQENFIEFFFITGLYNYYREAYPEAHPVYKPAAVFFRRGD
;
A
#
# COMPACT_ATOMS: atom_id res chain seq x y z
N MET A 1 4.76 45.78 41.65
CA MET A 1 5.35 44.49 41.21
C MET A 1 4.29 43.65 40.51
N ARG A 2 4.32 43.56 39.17
CA ARG A 2 3.51 42.63 38.39
C ARG A 2 4.48 41.82 37.53
N PHE A 3 4.68 40.54 37.87
CA PHE A 3 5.40 39.60 37.02
C PHE A 3 4.37 38.85 36.18
N SER A 4 4.29 39.14 34.87
CA SER A 4 3.59 38.28 33.92
C SER A 4 4.48 37.07 33.63
N LYS A 5 3.99 35.86 33.94
CA LYS A 5 4.65 34.62 33.53
C LYS A 5 4.28 34.35 32.07
N LEU A 6 5.26 34.50 31.17
CA LEU A 6 5.17 34.10 29.78
C LEU A 6 5.40 32.58 29.72
N PHE A 7 4.39 31.81 29.29
CA PHE A 7 4.52 30.37 29.04
C PHE A 7 5.02 30.19 27.60
N ILE A 8 6.25 29.72 27.42
CA ILE A 8 6.80 29.35 26.12
C ILE A 8 6.47 27.87 25.90
N LEU A 9 5.55 27.60 24.97
CA LEU A 9 5.31 26.26 24.44
C LEU A 9 6.41 25.96 23.41
N ILE A 10 7.37 25.12 23.78
CA ILE A 10 8.35 24.57 22.85
C ILE A 10 7.65 23.43 22.10
N PHE A 11 7.20 23.70 20.88
CA PHE A 11 6.86 22.65 19.93
C PHE A 11 8.16 21.99 19.47
N PHE A 12 8.46 20.81 20.01
CA PHE A 12 9.40 19.89 19.35
C PHE A 12 8.71 19.39 18.08
N GLY A 13 8.86 20.13 16.99
CA GLY A 13 8.64 19.59 15.66
C GLY A 13 9.66 18.49 15.44
N ASN A 14 9.26 17.23 15.59
CA ASN A 14 10.00 16.13 15.00
C ASN A 14 9.90 16.30 13.48
N SER A 15 10.83 17.06 12.92
CA SER A 15 11.14 16.97 11.50
C SER A 15 11.67 15.56 11.28
N PHE A 16 10.79 14.63 10.89
CA PHE A 16 11.21 13.42 10.23
C PHE A 16 12.02 13.86 9.00
N GLN A 17 13.34 13.76 9.10
CA GLN A 17 14.20 13.92 7.93
C GLN A 17 13.89 12.75 7.00
N TYR A 18 13.03 12.99 6.02
CA TYR A 18 12.98 12.17 4.82
C TYR A 18 14.31 12.42 4.11
N ALA A 19 15.29 11.58 4.42
CA ALA A 19 16.63 11.69 3.88
C ALA A 19 16.58 11.60 2.35
N SER A 20 17.44 12.35 1.68
CA SER A 20 17.82 12.12 0.30
C SER A 20 18.28 10.66 0.12
N GLY A 21 17.38 9.80 -0.35
CA GLY A 21 17.55 8.34 -0.44
C GLY A 21 16.25 7.55 -0.57
N VAL A 22 15.12 8.23 -0.76
CA VAL A 22 13.77 7.64 -0.82
C VAL A 22 13.33 7.53 -2.28
N ASP A 23 13.97 6.62 -2.99
CA ASP A 23 13.66 6.33 -4.39
C ASP A 23 13.95 4.85 -4.69
N LEU A 24 13.05 3.97 -4.23
CA LEU A 24 13.21 2.52 -4.40
C LEU A 24 13.14 2.13 -5.87
N ILE A 25 12.28 2.79 -6.66
CA ILE A 25 12.01 2.40 -8.05
C ILE A 25 13.23 2.57 -8.96
N HIS A 26 14.16 3.46 -8.58
CA HIS A 26 15.43 3.63 -9.29
C HIS A 26 16.62 2.91 -8.62
N ASP A 27 16.44 2.35 -7.42
CA ASP A 27 17.43 1.47 -6.79
C ASP A 27 17.30 0.04 -7.30
N THR A 28 17.93 -0.22 -8.46
CA THR A 28 17.90 -1.53 -9.11
C THR A 28 18.43 -2.66 -8.23
N SER A 29 19.40 -2.38 -7.36
CA SER A 29 19.99 -3.38 -6.47
C SER A 29 19.01 -3.85 -5.41
N THR A 30 18.25 -2.92 -4.81
CA THR A 30 17.19 -3.27 -3.87
C THR A 30 15.99 -3.88 -4.58
N LEU A 31 15.62 -3.40 -5.78
CA LEU A 31 14.54 -4.02 -6.55
C LEU A 31 14.80 -5.48 -6.90
N ASP A 32 16.06 -5.86 -7.15
CA ASP A 32 16.42 -7.26 -7.34
C ASP A 32 16.23 -8.08 -6.06
N GLN A 33 16.55 -7.52 -4.88
CA GLN A 33 16.24 -8.16 -3.60
C GLN A 33 14.73 -8.31 -3.39
N VAL A 34 13.95 -7.27 -3.70
CA VAL A 34 12.49 -7.29 -3.66
C VAL A 34 11.93 -8.41 -4.55
N ARG A 35 12.44 -8.59 -5.77
CA ARG A 35 12.02 -9.68 -6.67
C ARG A 35 12.34 -11.06 -6.09
N ILE A 36 13.52 -11.21 -5.49
CA ILE A 36 13.91 -12.46 -4.81
C ILE A 36 12.95 -12.74 -3.66
N GLU A 37 12.64 -11.74 -2.84
CA GLU A 37 11.72 -11.89 -1.70
C GLU A 37 10.31 -12.26 -2.13
N ILE A 38 9.76 -11.60 -3.16
CA ILE A 38 8.45 -11.94 -3.71
C ILE A 38 8.42 -13.42 -4.14
N ASN A 39 9.48 -13.89 -4.82
CA ASN A 39 9.60 -15.31 -5.18
C ASN A 39 9.69 -16.21 -3.96
N GLN A 40 10.39 -15.83 -2.90
CA GLN A 40 10.47 -16.59 -1.65
C GLN A 40 9.10 -16.70 -0.99
N VAL A 41 8.34 -15.59 -0.90
CA VAL A 41 6.99 -15.56 -0.35
C VAL A 41 6.05 -16.49 -1.12
N TYR A 42 6.03 -16.41 -2.46
CA TYR A 42 5.21 -17.29 -3.29
C TYR A 42 5.60 -18.77 -3.20
N ASN A 43 6.88 -19.07 -2.91
CA ASN A 43 7.38 -20.42 -2.70
C ASN A 43 7.35 -20.86 -1.22
N TYR A 44 6.67 -20.11 -0.34
CA TYR A 44 6.53 -20.41 1.10
C TYR A 44 7.87 -20.49 1.86
N GLN A 45 8.90 -19.80 1.38
CA GLN A 45 10.24 -19.73 1.98
C GLN A 45 10.34 -18.57 2.97
N PHE A 46 9.49 -18.56 4.00
CA PHE A 46 9.33 -17.39 4.88
C PHE A 46 10.57 -17.04 5.71
N ASP A 47 11.39 -18.02 6.09
CA ASP A 47 12.65 -17.74 6.79
C ASP A 47 13.62 -16.95 5.90
N SER A 48 13.66 -17.29 4.60
CA SER A 48 14.44 -16.55 3.62
C SER A 48 13.86 -15.16 3.35
N ALA A 49 12.53 -15.06 3.22
CA ALA A 49 11.85 -13.77 3.06
C ALA A 49 12.12 -12.83 4.23
N ASN A 50 12.11 -13.33 5.47
CA ASN A 50 12.44 -12.54 6.66
C ASN A 50 13.87 -11.98 6.65
N ASN A 51 14.84 -12.70 6.07
CA ASN A 51 16.20 -12.17 5.93
C ASN A 51 16.24 -10.97 4.97
N THR A 52 15.47 -11.03 3.87
CA THR A 52 15.37 -9.92 2.93
C THR A 52 14.61 -8.74 3.54
N LEU A 53 13.57 -9.00 4.34
CA LEU A 53 12.88 -7.96 5.11
C LEU A 53 13.83 -7.22 6.07
N VAL A 54 14.73 -7.93 6.76
CA VAL A 54 15.75 -7.29 7.61
C VAL A 54 16.68 -6.38 6.80
N TYR A 55 17.05 -6.79 5.58
CA TYR A 55 17.80 -5.92 4.67
C TYR A 55 17.00 -4.65 4.31
N LEU A 56 15.72 -4.79 3.93
CA LEU A 56 14.85 -3.65 3.62
C LEU A 56 14.64 -2.72 4.81
N GLN A 57 14.49 -3.26 6.02
CA GLN A 57 14.37 -2.47 7.25
C GLN A 57 15.61 -1.59 7.50
N ASN A 58 16.80 -2.11 7.20
CA ASN A 58 18.05 -1.37 7.37
C ASN A 58 18.26 -0.32 6.27
N THR A 59 17.91 -0.66 5.02
CA THR A 59 18.12 0.23 3.86
C THR A 59 17.02 1.30 3.73
N TYR A 60 15.78 0.94 4.06
CA TYR A 60 14.57 1.76 3.88
C TYR A 60 13.69 1.82 5.16
N PRO A 61 14.23 2.29 6.31
CA PRO A 61 13.58 2.15 7.63
C PRO A 61 12.22 2.84 7.73
N ASN A 62 12.03 3.98 7.06
CA ASN A 62 10.78 4.77 7.10
C ASN A 62 9.92 4.63 5.83
N HIS A 63 10.37 3.82 4.88
CA HIS A 63 9.68 3.65 3.61
C HIS A 63 8.47 2.70 3.77
N PRO A 64 7.37 2.86 2.99
CA PRO A 64 6.24 1.94 3.00
C PRO A 64 6.58 0.51 2.53
N VAL A 65 7.67 0.32 1.77
CA VAL A 65 8.10 -1.02 1.28
C VAL A 65 8.27 -2.02 2.41
N THR A 66 8.81 -1.57 3.53
CA THR A 66 9.15 -2.40 4.69
C THR A 66 7.92 -3.03 5.34
N PRO A 67 6.95 -2.26 5.88
CA PRO A 67 5.73 -2.86 6.43
C PRO A 67 4.86 -3.52 5.35
N PHE A 68 4.97 -3.11 4.09
CA PHE A 68 4.24 -3.77 3.00
C PHE A 68 4.71 -5.22 2.82
N PHE A 69 6.02 -5.45 2.76
CA PHE A 69 6.59 -6.79 2.63
C PHE A 69 6.33 -7.66 3.84
N GLU A 70 6.44 -7.10 5.05
CA GLU A 70 6.04 -7.81 6.26
C GLU A 70 4.57 -8.25 6.20
N GLY A 71 3.69 -7.39 5.68
CA GLY A 71 2.29 -7.72 5.44
C GLY A 71 2.09 -8.85 4.43
N LEU A 72 2.86 -8.88 3.34
CA LEU A 72 2.82 -9.99 2.39
C LEU A 72 3.25 -11.31 3.05
N ILE A 73 4.29 -11.29 3.89
CA ILE A 73 4.72 -12.47 4.65
C ILE A 73 3.57 -12.97 5.53
N TYR A 74 2.91 -12.11 6.31
CA TYR A 74 1.76 -12.52 7.12
C TYR A 74 0.61 -13.08 6.28
N TYR A 75 0.25 -12.38 5.19
CA TYR A 75 -0.86 -12.78 4.33
C TYR A 75 -0.68 -14.18 3.75
N TRP A 76 0.51 -14.48 3.21
CA TRP A 76 0.79 -15.76 2.56
C TRP A 76 1.14 -16.87 3.55
N LYS A 77 1.86 -16.56 4.64
CA LYS A 77 2.21 -17.55 5.68
C LYS A 77 0.98 -18.15 6.37
N TYR A 78 -0.06 -17.34 6.53
CA TYR A 78 -1.30 -17.74 7.18
C TYR A 78 -2.46 -17.89 6.20
N TYR A 79 -2.22 -17.96 4.89
CA TYR A 79 -3.29 -18.09 3.90
C TYR A 79 -4.04 -19.43 4.05
N PRO A 80 -5.40 -19.45 4.11
CA PRO A 80 -6.30 -18.30 4.12
C PRO A 80 -6.23 -17.51 5.44
N LEU A 81 -6.03 -16.19 5.33
CA LEU A 81 -5.86 -15.32 6.49
C LEU A 81 -7.21 -15.03 7.16
N ILE A 82 -7.52 -15.77 8.23
CA ILE A 82 -8.81 -15.70 8.93
C ILE A 82 -8.75 -14.69 10.09
N SER A 83 -9.77 -13.84 10.20
CA SER A 83 -9.88 -12.83 11.26
C SER A 83 -9.87 -13.46 12.66
N GLY A 84 -9.07 -12.89 13.56
CA GLY A 84 -8.90 -13.40 14.93
C GLY A 84 -8.02 -14.65 15.05
N LYS A 85 -7.41 -15.11 13.95
CA LYS A 85 -6.38 -16.15 13.95
C LYS A 85 -4.98 -15.52 13.89
N PRO A 86 -3.91 -16.28 14.19
CA PRO A 86 -2.54 -15.78 14.14
C PRO A 86 -2.22 -15.09 12.80
N GLY A 87 -1.47 -13.99 12.86
CA GLY A 87 -1.06 -13.20 11.71
C GLY A 87 -2.10 -12.18 11.22
N ALA A 88 -3.38 -12.36 11.57
CA ALA A 88 -4.44 -11.50 11.04
C ALA A 88 -4.39 -10.07 11.61
N GLY A 89 -4.07 -9.93 12.91
CA GLY A 89 -3.92 -8.62 13.54
C GLY A 89 -2.66 -7.90 13.06
N GLU A 90 -1.57 -8.65 12.95
CA GLU A 90 -0.27 -8.17 12.49
C GLU A 90 -0.35 -7.71 11.03
N PHE A 91 -0.99 -8.50 10.15
CA PHE A 91 -1.28 -8.09 8.77
C PHE A 91 -2.06 -6.77 8.69
N GLU A 92 -3.16 -6.64 9.45
CA GLU A 92 -3.96 -5.40 9.46
C GLU A 92 -3.09 -4.22 9.90
N GLN A 93 -2.28 -4.38 10.94
CA GLN A 93 -1.41 -3.34 11.48
C GLN A 93 -0.35 -2.89 10.47
N VAL A 94 0.39 -3.82 9.86
CA VAL A 94 1.48 -3.45 8.95
C VAL A 94 0.95 -2.90 7.63
N MET A 95 -0.19 -3.40 7.12
CA MET A 95 -0.83 -2.80 5.93
C MET A 95 -1.38 -1.40 6.22
N GLU A 96 -1.91 -1.16 7.43
CA GLU A 96 -2.27 0.17 7.89
C GLU A 96 -1.06 1.11 7.89
N GLU A 97 0.03 0.66 8.49
CA GLU A 97 1.28 1.40 8.52
C GLU A 97 1.83 1.71 7.12
N THR A 98 1.75 0.74 6.19
CA THR A 98 2.15 0.96 4.79
C THR A 98 1.46 2.17 4.21
N TRP A 99 0.12 2.22 4.21
CA TRP A 99 -0.55 3.33 3.55
C TRP A 99 -0.36 4.66 4.29
N GLN A 100 -0.15 4.66 5.61
CA GLN A 100 0.20 5.89 6.34
C GLN A 100 1.56 6.41 5.89
N ARG A 101 2.58 5.55 5.81
CA ARG A 101 3.91 5.91 5.30
C ARG A 101 3.86 6.34 3.83
N SER A 102 3.03 5.70 3.01
CA SER A 102 2.80 6.09 1.61
C SER A 102 2.21 7.48 1.48
N ARG A 103 1.28 7.88 2.36
CA ARG A 103 0.74 9.24 2.36
C ARG A 103 1.80 10.28 2.67
N ILE A 104 2.64 10.01 3.66
CA ILE A 104 3.74 10.90 4.00
C ILE A 104 4.73 10.96 2.81
N LEU A 105 5.04 9.82 2.19
CA LEU A 105 5.89 9.76 1.00
C LEU A 105 5.38 10.66 -0.15
N LYS A 106 4.06 10.69 -0.38
CA LYS A 106 3.42 11.62 -1.34
C LYS A 106 3.61 13.08 -0.94
N GLU A 107 3.46 13.42 0.34
CA GLU A 107 3.64 14.78 0.86
C GLU A 107 5.08 15.31 0.66
N TYR A 108 6.07 14.41 0.68
CA TYR A 108 7.48 14.74 0.41
C TYR A 108 7.88 14.65 -1.08
N GLY A 109 6.91 14.46 -1.99
CA GLY A 109 7.11 14.60 -3.43
C GLY A 109 7.32 13.30 -4.21
N ASN A 110 7.43 12.15 -3.55
CA ASN A 110 7.49 10.85 -4.26
C ASN A 110 6.06 10.31 -4.48
N GLN A 111 5.40 10.87 -5.50
CA GLN A 111 4.02 10.49 -5.86
C GLN A 111 3.92 9.06 -6.40
N THR A 112 4.88 8.63 -7.23
CA THR A 112 4.86 7.32 -7.88
C THR A 112 4.78 6.18 -6.87
N GLU A 113 5.74 6.13 -5.95
CA GLU A 113 5.78 5.08 -4.93
C GLU A 113 4.68 5.23 -3.90
N GLY A 114 4.37 6.48 -3.52
CA GLY A 114 3.31 6.78 -2.59
C GLY A 114 1.93 6.34 -3.09
N VAL A 115 1.62 6.53 -4.38
CA VAL A 115 0.39 6.00 -5.00
C VAL A 115 0.43 4.48 -5.04
N PHE A 116 1.55 3.88 -5.46
CA PHE A 116 1.67 2.43 -5.58
C PHE A 116 1.44 1.72 -4.24
N PHE A 117 2.18 2.09 -3.20
CA PHE A 117 2.10 1.40 -1.91
C PHE A 117 0.78 1.69 -1.17
N GLU A 118 0.19 2.89 -1.30
CA GLU A 118 -1.14 3.13 -0.73
C GLU A 118 -2.21 2.29 -1.44
N LEU A 119 -2.17 2.21 -2.78
CA LEU A 119 -3.10 1.39 -3.54
C LEU A 119 -2.99 -0.09 -3.16
N MET A 120 -1.78 -0.63 -3.19
CA MET A 120 -1.54 -2.06 -2.96
C MET A 120 -1.91 -2.48 -1.54
N SER A 121 -1.46 -1.75 -0.52
CA SER A 121 -1.81 -2.07 0.87
C SER A 121 -3.31 -2.01 1.14
N ARG A 122 -4.01 -0.99 0.60
CA ARG A 122 -5.47 -0.91 0.70
C ARG A 122 -6.18 -2.03 -0.06
N ALA A 123 -5.68 -2.43 -1.23
CA ALA A 123 -6.24 -3.55 -1.99
C ALA A 123 -6.13 -4.87 -1.19
N PHE A 124 -4.98 -5.13 -0.55
CA PHE A 124 -4.80 -6.28 0.34
C PHE A 124 -5.74 -6.23 1.55
N ILE A 125 -5.94 -5.08 2.18
CA ILE A 125 -6.94 -4.90 3.26
C ILE A 125 -8.36 -5.20 2.76
N VAL A 126 -8.73 -4.73 1.56
CA VAL A 126 -10.05 -4.98 0.96
C VAL A 126 -10.26 -6.47 0.70
N MET A 127 -9.27 -7.17 0.12
CA MET A 127 -9.33 -8.61 -0.12
C MET A 127 -9.53 -9.36 1.20
N TYR A 128 -8.68 -9.09 2.20
CA TYR A 128 -8.78 -9.73 3.52
C TYR A 128 -10.13 -9.45 4.21
N HIS A 129 -10.67 -8.23 4.14
CA HIS A 129 -11.99 -7.94 4.70
C HIS A 129 -13.13 -8.60 3.93
N ALA A 130 -13.05 -8.66 2.60
CA ALA A 130 -14.04 -9.35 1.77
C ALA A 130 -14.07 -10.85 2.07
N ASP A 131 -12.91 -11.50 2.12
CA ASP A 131 -12.76 -12.94 2.41
C ASP A 131 -13.27 -13.31 3.80
N ASN A 132 -13.22 -12.36 4.74
CA ASN A 132 -13.72 -12.51 6.11
C ASN A 132 -15.15 -11.99 6.32
N GLY A 133 -15.90 -11.71 5.25
CA GLY A 133 -17.31 -11.28 5.33
C GLY A 133 -17.51 -9.90 5.97
N ARG A 134 -16.47 -9.07 6.06
CA ARG A 134 -16.49 -7.73 6.69
C ARG A 134 -16.62 -6.63 5.63
N SER A 135 -17.67 -6.70 4.81
CA SER A 135 -17.87 -5.81 3.66
C SER A 135 -17.87 -4.33 4.01
N SER A 136 -18.38 -3.93 5.18
CA SER A 136 -18.36 -2.52 5.62
C SER A 136 -16.94 -1.97 5.77
N LYS A 137 -16.01 -2.77 6.31
CA LYS A 137 -14.59 -2.41 6.40
C LYS A 137 -13.91 -2.41 5.04
N ALA A 138 -14.29 -3.31 4.12
CA ALA A 138 -13.77 -3.27 2.76
C ALA A 138 -14.21 -1.98 2.02
N ILE A 139 -15.49 -1.63 2.12
CA ILE A 139 -16.08 -0.48 1.42
C ILE A 139 -15.42 0.86 1.82
N SER A 140 -14.97 1.01 3.08
CA SER A 140 -14.33 2.26 3.54
C SER A 140 -13.00 2.60 2.86
N HIS A 141 -12.40 1.64 2.14
CA HIS A 141 -11.15 1.83 1.38
C HIS A 141 -11.39 2.14 -0.10
N LEU A 142 -12.54 1.77 -0.67
CA LEU A 142 -12.78 1.81 -2.11
C LEU A 142 -12.65 3.21 -2.72
N GLY A 143 -13.12 4.25 -2.02
CA GLY A 143 -12.98 5.62 -2.50
C GLY A 143 -11.54 6.13 -2.53
N LYS A 144 -10.62 5.53 -1.75
CA LYS A 144 -9.19 5.87 -1.76
C LYS A 144 -8.48 5.11 -2.87
N ILE A 145 -8.72 3.79 -2.94
CA ILE A 145 -8.27 2.91 -4.02
C ILE A 145 -8.64 3.48 -5.39
N TYR A 146 -9.89 3.92 -5.57
CA TYR A 146 -10.31 4.50 -6.85
C TYR A 146 -9.51 5.75 -7.21
N ARG A 147 -9.21 6.64 -6.25
CA ARG A 147 -8.37 7.82 -6.52
C ARG A 147 -6.94 7.43 -6.90
N ASP A 148 -6.36 6.45 -6.23
CA ASP A 148 -4.99 6.00 -6.53
C ASP A 148 -4.94 5.24 -7.88
N ILE A 149 -5.99 4.51 -8.26
CA ILE A 149 -6.14 3.95 -9.62
C ILE A 149 -6.21 5.07 -10.66
N LEU A 150 -7.01 6.12 -10.43
CA LEU A 150 -7.06 7.25 -11.36
C LEU A 150 -5.69 7.92 -11.50
N ALA A 151 -4.97 8.11 -10.40
CA ALA A 151 -3.61 8.65 -10.42
C ALA A 151 -2.63 7.74 -11.16
N SER A 152 -2.80 6.40 -11.10
CA SER A 152 -1.91 5.47 -11.80
C SER A 152 -1.90 5.62 -13.31
N PHE A 153 -2.98 6.12 -13.93
CA PHE A 153 -3.00 6.41 -15.38
C PHE A 153 -1.96 7.47 -15.76
N ASP A 154 -1.76 8.48 -14.92
CA ASP A 154 -0.79 9.55 -15.18
C ASP A 154 0.64 9.16 -14.80
N LEU A 155 0.84 7.99 -14.19
CA LEU A 155 2.13 7.51 -13.66
C LEU A 155 2.69 6.29 -14.40
N GLN A 156 2.04 5.83 -15.47
CA GLN A 156 2.42 4.58 -16.18
C GLN A 156 3.83 4.62 -16.74
N GLU A 157 4.29 5.78 -17.21
CA GLU A 157 5.66 5.96 -17.72
C GLU A 157 6.71 6.03 -16.61
N ASN A 158 6.30 6.40 -15.39
CA ASN A 158 7.18 6.47 -14.22
C ASN A 158 7.40 5.10 -13.59
N PHE A 159 6.42 4.20 -13.67
CA PHE A 159 6.50 2.86 -13.09
C PHE A 159 5.63 1.87 -13.87
N ILE A 160 6.26 0.88 -14.50
CA ILE A 160 5.63 0.00 -15.49
C ILE A 160 4.50 -0.86 -14.90
N GLU A 161 4.56 -1.14 -13.60
CA GLU A 161 3.58 -1.86 -12.81
C GLU A 161 2.19 -1.20 -12.87
N PHE A 162 2.13 0.11 -13.12
CA PHE A 162 0.86 0.80 -13.29
C PHE A 162 0.13 0.40 -14.57
N PHE A 163 0.79 -0.09 -15.62
CA PHE A 163 0.09 -0.68 -16.78
C PHE A 163 -0.74 -1.89 -16.40
N PHE A 164 -0.29 -2.70 -15.44
CA PHE A 164 -1.08 -3.82 -14.95
C PHE A 164 -2.32 -3.33 -14.20
N ILE A 165 -2.16 -2.32 -13.33
CA ILE A 165 -3.24 -1.73 -12.54
C ILE A 165 -4.30 -1.09 -13.43
N THR A 166 -3.91 -0.26 -14.40
CA THR A 166 -4.83 0.41 -15.32
C THR A 166 -5.48 -0.59 -16.29
N GLY A 167 -4.74 -1.60 -16.73
CA GLY A 167 -5.28 -2.70 -17.54
C GLY A 167 -6.37 -3.48 -16.80
N LEU A 168 -6.16 -3.82 -15.52
CA LEU A 168 -7.19 -4.44 -14.69
C LEU A 168 -8.42 -3.54 -14.53
N TYR A 169 -8.21 -2.23 -14.32
CA TYR A 169 -9.30 -1.27 -14.27
C TYR A 169 -10.11 -1.28 -15.57
N ASN A 170 -9.46 -1.11 -16.73
CA ASN A 170 -10.11 -1.08 -18.04
C ASN A 170 -10.90 -2.38 -18.30
N TYR A 171 -10.34 -3.53 -17.92
CA TYR A 171 -11.04 -4.82 -18.05
C TYR A 171 -12.27 -4.91 -17.14
N TYR A 172 -12.10 -4.74 -15.82
CA TYR A 172 -13.20 -4.96 -14.87
C TYR A 172 -14.28 -3.88 -14.94
N ARG A 173 -13.92 -2.69 -15.41
CA ARG A 173 -14.83 -1.61 -15.72
C ARG A 173 -15.98 -2.05 -16.64
N GLU A 174 -15.66 -2.83 -17.67
CA GLU A 174 -16.62 -3.32 -18.66
C GLU A 174 -17.14 -4.71 -18.29
N ALA A 175 -16.25 -5.63 -17.93
CA ALA A 175 -16.61 -7.03 -17.67
C ALA A 175 -17.50 -7.21 -16.43
N TYR A 176 -17.28 -6.44 -15.35
CA TYR A 176 -18.01 -6.65 -14.10
C TYR A 176 -19.49 -6.25 -14.21
N PRO A 177 -19.88 -5.08 -14.76
CA PRO A 177 -21.28 -4.75 -14.98
C PRO A 177 -21.97 -5.62 -16.04
N GLU A 178 -21.23 -6.20 -16.99
CA GLU A 178 -21.76 -7.18 -17.93
C GLU A 178 -22.14 -8.49 -17.22
N ALA A 179 -21.24 -9.04 -16.41
CA ALA A 179 -21.48 -10.24 -15.62
C ALA A 179 -22.50 -10.01 -14.48
N HIS A 180 -22.56 -8.79 -13.96
CA HIS A 180 -23.43 -8.41 -12.85
C HIS A 180 -24.24 -7.14 -13.18
N PRO A 181 -25.32 -7.25 -13.98
CA PRO A 181 -26.08 -6.10 -14.49
C PRO A 181 -26.59 -5.11 -13.45
N VAL A 182 -26.76 -5.55 -12.19
CA VAL A 182 -27.15 -4.67 -11.06
C VAL A 182 -26.18 -3.50 -10.84
N TYR A 183 -24.90 -3.65 -11.24
CA TYR A 183 -23.89 -2.60 -11.09
C TYR A 183 -23.79 -1.65 -12.28
N LYS A 184 -24.51 -1.88 -13.39
CA LYS A 184 -24.50 -1.00 -14.58
C LYS A 184 -24.81 0.47 -14.26
N PRO A 185 -25.82 0.80 -13.42
CA PRO A 185 -26.10 2.20 -13.10
C PRO A 185 -24.91 2.88 -12.38
N ALA A 186 -24.26 2.16 -11.46
CA ALA A 186 -23.10 2.67 -10.75
C ALA A 186 -21.89 2.86 -11.69
N ALA A 187 -21.73 1.96 -12.66
CA ALA A 187 -20.66 2.05 -13.64
C ALA A 187 -20.67 3.43 -14.33
N VAL A 188 -21.81 4.00 -14.74
CA VAL A 188 -21.85 5.30 -15.46
C VAL A 188 -21.01 6.42 -14.80
N PHE A 189 -20.81 6.41 -13.48
CA PHE A 189 -20.04 7.41 -12.75
C PHE A 189 -18.52 7.21 -12.69
N PHE A 190 -17.97 6.06 -13.09
CA PHE A 190 -16.52 5.87 -13.11
C PHE A 190 -15.89 6.32 -14.45
N ARG A 191 -14.60 6.66 -14.44
CA ARG A 191 -13.80 7.00 -15.62
C ARG A 191 -13.96 5.89 -16.67
N ARG A 192 -14.15 6.25 -17.94
CA ARG A 192 -14.17 5.27 -19.03
C ARG A 192 -12.79 4.63 -19.16
N GLY A 193 -12.75 3.36 -19.54
CA GLY A 193 -11.50 2.74 -19.93
C GLY A 193 -10.97 3.37 -21.22
N ASP A 194 -9.66 3.22 -21.42
CA ASP A 194 -8.94 3.59 -22.63
C ASP A 194 -8.64 2.33 -23.46
#